data_AF-A0ABD0YTK5-F1
#
_entry.id   AF-A0ABD0YTK5-F1
#
_cell.length_a   1.000
_cell.length_b   1.000
_cell.length_c   1.000
_cell.angle_alpha   90.00
_cell.angle_beta   90.00
_cell.angle_gamma   90.00
#
_symmetry.space_group_name_H-M   'P 1'
#
loop_
_entity.id
_entity.type
_entity.pdbx_description
1 polymer ?
#
loop_
_entity_poly.entity_id
_entity_poly.type
_entity_poly.pdbx_seq_one_letter_code
_entity_poly.pdbx_strand_id
1 'polypeptide(L)'
;MSVLHHSSMPLMSNSMMPPPHMQYPSHNNNNNTTQKQFPPPLIPVNGSNQSTNNSEVIDLSSPPQSPQRSILANGKQSQHPQDHSMQKALVSGKMVPCINAKPYVYSELLMTVNDLIEYFFPQVPISKCREVLQNVLQVSLYSGNLQQMTVLRDNNKCKTLNEVLPLIQLKDVVTYMPQMR
;
A
#
# COMPACT_ATOMS: atom_id res chain seq x y z
N MET A 1 -8.36 -75.71 -0.42
CA MET A 1 -8.86 -75.94 0.95
C MET A 1 -8.06 -74.99 1.85
N SER A 2 -8.57 -74.12 2.73
CA SER A 2 -9.92 -73.67 3.13
C SER A 2 -9.73 -72.46 4.08
N VAL A 3 -10.57 -71.41 4.23
CA VAL A 3 -11.81 -70.91 3.58
C VAL A 3 -11.91 -69.38 3.79
N LEU A 4 -12.93 -68.72 3.23
CA LEU A 4 -13.29 -67.30 3.48
C LEU A 4 -13.73 -67.05 4.94
N HIS A 5 -13.62 -65.80 5.43
CA HIS A 5 -14.78 -64.98 5.83
C HIS A 5 -14.45 -63.49 6.10
N HIS A 6 -15.47 -62.65 5.91
CA HIS A 6 -15.43 -61.19 5.98
C HIS A 6 -15.58 -60.62 7.41
N SER A 7 -15.25 -59.35 7.60
CA SER A 7 -15.93 -58.46 8.55
C SER A 7 -15.83 -57.00 8.10
N SER A 8 -16.95 -56.45 7.63
CA SER A 8 -17.09 -55.02 7.31
C SER A 8 -17.53 -54.24 8.55
N MET A 9 -17.01 -53.03 8.74
CA MET A 9 -17.54 -52.04 9.69
C MET A 9 -17.47 -50.64 9.08
N PRO A 10 -18.60 -50.08 8.58
CA PRO A 10 -18.71 -48.67 8.24
C PRO A 10 -19.36 -47.85 9.36
N LEU A 11 -19.35 -46.52 9.20
CA LEU A 11 -20.10 -45.50 9.97
C LEU A 11 -19.61 -45.17 11.39
N MET A 12 -18.94 -44.03 11.51
CA MET A 12 -19.49 -42.93 12.31
C MET A 12 -19.44 -41.64 11.49
N SER A 13 -20.61 -41.18 11.02
CA SER A 13 -20.75 -39.93 10.29
C SER A 13 -20.91 -38.79 11.28
N ASN A 14 -19.85 -37.99 11.47
CA ASN A 14 -19.95 -36.75 12.25
C ASN A 14 -20.63 -35.66 11.40
N SER A 15 -21.96 -35.61 11.49
CA SER A 15 -22.81 -34.56 10.92
C SER A 15 -22.61 -33.23 11.64
N MET A 16 -21.57 -32.48 11.27
CA MET A 16 -21.48 -31.06 11.61
C MET A 16 -22.53 -30.28 10.80
N MET A 17 -23.45 -29.63 11.51
CA MET A 17 -24.52 -28.83 10.90
C MET A 17 -23.93 -27.63 10.14
N PRO A 18 -24.49 -27.26 8.97
CA PRO A 18 -24.13 -25.99 8.33
C PRO A 18 -24.63 -24.80 9.18
N PRO A 19 -23.92 -23.66 9.17
CA PRO A 19 -24.37 -22.45 9.85
C PRO A 19 -25.66 -21.90 9.21
N PRO A 20 -26.51 -21.19 9.97
CA PRO A 20 -27.73 -20.61 9.42
C PRO A 20 -27.42 -19.55 8.37
N HIS A 21 -28.16 -19.57 7.26
CA HIS A 21 -28.02 -18.58 6.20
C HIS A 21 -28.59 -17.24 6.66
N MET A 22 -27.76 -16.19 6.62
CA MET A 22 -28.27 -14.81 6.70
C MET A 22 -29.01 -14.50 5.39
N GLN A 23 -30.34 -14.55 5.46
CA GLN A 23 -31.22 -14.34 4.31
C GLN A 23 -31.37 -12.83 4.04
N TYR A 24 -30.44 -12.27 3.26
CA TYR A 24 -30.52 -10.88 2.81
C TYR A 24 -31.82 -10.63 2.04
N PRO A 25 -32.61 -9.59 2.39
CA PRO A 25 -33.78 -9.21 1.61
C PRO A 25 -33.34 -8.65 0.25
N SER A 26 -33.51 -9.43 -0.82
CA SER A 26 -33.48 -8.90 -2.17
C SER A 26 -34.72 -8.04 -2.38
N HIS A 27 -34.57 -6.71 -2.35
CA HIS A 27 -35.62 -5.78 -2.73
C HIS A 27 -35.17 -4.96 -3.94
N ASN A 28 -35.80 -5.29 -5.06
CA ASN A 28 -35.66 -4.64 -6.33
C ASN A 28 -36.61 -3.44 -6.43
N ASN A 29 -36.06 -2.31 -6.88
CA ASN A 29 -36.74 -1.24 -7.61
C ASN A 29 -37.63 -0.18 -6.89
N ASN A 30 -37.50 1.04 -7.43
CA ASN A 30 -38.46 2.17 -7.48
C ASN A 30 -38.90 2.99 -6.23
N ASN A 31 -38.50 4.27 -6.30
CA ASN A 31 -39.33 5.49 -6.11
C ASN A 31 -40.02 5.83 -4.76
N ASN A 32 -39.43 6.86 -4.12
CA ASN A 32 -40.07 8.11 -3.67
C ASN A 32 -40.79 8.16 -2.29
N THR A 33 -40.73 9.35 -1.67
CA THR A 33 -41.42 9.81 -0.43
C THR A 33 -41.21 8.96 0.84
N THR A 34 -40.55 9.42 1.90
CA THR A 34 -40.99 10.53 2.79
C THR A 34 -39.86 10.84 3.79
N GLN A 35 -39.43 12.10 3.92
CA GLN A 35 -38.38 12.46 4.88
C GLN A 35 -38.93 12.55 6.32
N LYS A 36 -38.20 12.00 7.29
CA LYS A 36 -38.29 12.43 8.69
C LYS A 36 -37.03 13.23 9.04
N GLN A 37 -37.24 14.51 9.29
CA GLN A 37 -36.20 15.51 9.55
C GLN A 37 -35.53 15.27 10.91
N PHE A 38 -34.22 15.46 10.97
CA PHE A 38 -33.54 15.85 12.20
C PHE A 38 -33.52 17.39 12.27
N PRO A 39 -33.77 18.02 13.43
CA PRO A 39 -33.75 19.47 13.55
C PRO A 39 -32.31 20.00 13.43
N PRO A 40 -32.08 21.17 12.79
CA PRO A 40 -30.77 21.81 12.78
C PRO A 40 -30.38 22.29 14.20
N PRO A 41 -29.07 22.35 14.53
CA PRO A 41 -28.62 22.80 15.85
C PRO A 41 -28.92 24.28 16.08
N LEU A 42 -29.29 24.60 17.33
CA LEU A 42 -29.62 25.97 17.76
C LEU A 42 -28.36 26.84 17.85
N ILE A 43 -28.39 28.01 17.21
CA ILE A 43 -27.35 29.03 17.29
C ILE A 43 -27.59 29.87 18.57
N PRO A 44 -26.56 30.20 19.38
CA PRO A 44 -26.73 31.12 20.49
C PRO A 44 -27.11 32.52 19.99
N VAL A 45 -28.27 33.02 20.43
CA VAL A 45 -28.66 34.42 20.23
C VAL A 45 -28.16 35.23 21.41
N ASN A 46 -27.20 36.11 21.19
CA ASN A 46 -26.88 37.18 22.14
C ASN A 46 -26.73 38.50 21.38
N GLY A 47 -27.29 39.57 21.93
CA GLY A 47 -27.37 40.86 21.24
C GLY A 47 -26.87 42.03 22.08
N SER A 48 -27.02 43.22 21.50
CA SER A 48 -26.81 44.58 22.05
C SER A 48 -25.61 45.33 21.46
N ASN A 49 -25.89 46.56 21.04
CA ASN A 49 -24.98 47.52 20.42
C ASN A 49 -24.16 48.28 21.48
N GLN A 50 -22.97 48.80 21.12
CA GLN A 50 -22.76 50.26 20.99
C GLN A 50 -21.31 50.66 20.63
N SER A 51 -21.20 51.71 19.78
CA SER A 51 -20.16 52.78 19.75
C SER A 51 -18.67 52.38 19.68
N THR A 52 -17.81 52.87 18.77
CA THR A 52 -17.52 54.28 18.42
C THR A 52 -16.67 54.38 17.14
N ASN A 53 -16.83 55.48 16.41
CA ASN A 53 -15.95 56.09 15.40
C ASN A 53 -14.46 55.66 15.38
N ASN A 54 -13.99 55.08 14.26
CA ASN A 54 -13.01 55.72 13.35
C ASN A 54 -12.70 54.85 12.13
N SER A 55 -12.16 55.48 11.08
CA SER A 55 -11.95 54.88 9.76
C SER A 55 -10.83 53.84 9.69
N GLU A 56 -11.19 52.58 9.53
CA GLU A 56 -10.40 51.61 8.74
C GLU A 56 -11.33 50.55 8.14
N VAL A 57 -11.20 50.27 6.83
CA VAL A 57 -12.05 49.29 6.14
C VAL A 57 -11.48 47.88 6.30
N ILE A 58 -11.87 47.22 7.39
CA ILE A 58 -11.44 45.87 7.72
C ILE A 58 -12.25 44.86 6.89
N ASP A 59 -11.64 44.29 5.86
CA ASP A 59 -12.17 43.14 5.13
C ASP A 59 -12.10 41.87 6.01
N LEU A 60 -13.26 41.38 6.44
CA LEU A 60 -13.41 40.20 7.31
C LEU A 60 -13.65 38.89 6.53
N SER A 61 -13.30 38.82 5.24
CA SER A 61 -13.44 37.60 4.42
C SER A 61 -12.41 36.49 4.71
N SER A 62 -11.49 36.68 5.67
CA SER A 62 -10.43 35.72 6.01
C SER A 62 -10.66 34.98 7.33
N PRO A 63 -10.71 33.62 7.34
CA PRO A 63 -10.69 32.83 8.56
C PRO A 63 -9.38 33.04 9.36
N PRO A 64 -9.39 32.92 10.70
CA PRO A 64 -8.19 33.11 11.51
C PRO A 64 -7.11 32.08 11.17
N GLN A 65 -5.90 32.56 10.91
CA GLN A 65 -4.75 31.71 10.57
C GLN A 65 -4.37 30.79 11.74
N SER A 66 -4.52 29.49 11.54
CA SER A 66 -3.82 28.48 12.33
C SER A 66 -2.29 28.59 12.15
N PRO A 67 -1.47 28.19 13.14
CA PRO A 67 -0.06 28.61 13.21
C PRO A 67 0.77 28.19 12.00
N GLN A 68 1.42 29.18 11.37
CA GLN A 68 2.34 28.95 10.26
C GLN A 68 3.60 28.21 10.73
N ARG A 69 3.58 26.88 10.70
CA ARG A 69 4.82 26.12 10.51
C ARG A 69 5.30 26.34 9.08
N SER A 70 6.44 27.03 8.93
CA SER A 70 7.14 27.16 7.66
C SER A 70 7.63 25.80 7.17
N ILE A 71 6.79 25.08 6.41
CA ILE A 71 7.17 23.83 5.77
C ILE A 71 7.92 24.17 4.49
N LEU A 72 9.24 23.97 4.53
CA LEU A 72 10.09 23.88 3.34
C LEU A 72 9.46 22.89 2.34
N ALA A 73 9.33 23.33 1.09
CA ALA A 73 8.62 22.61 0.06
C ALA A 73 9.16 21.18 -0.14
N ASN A 74 8.35 20.18 0.23
CA ASN A 74 8.48 18.84 -0.30
C ASN A 74 7.09 18.20 -0.35
N GLY A 75 6.55 18.06 -1.56
CA GLY A 75 5.17 17.62 -1.79
C GLY A 75 4.93 16.22 -1.24
N LYS A 76 4.28 16.13 -0.07
CA LYS A 76 3.75 14.86 0.44
C LYS A 76 2.43 14.59 -0.25
N GLN A 77 2.43 13.56 -1.09
CA GLN A 77 1.22 12.99 -1.67
C GLN A 77 0.21 12.65 -0.57
N SER A 78 -1.07 12.72 -0.94
CA SER A 78 -2.24 12.53 -0.09
C SER A 78 -2.12 11.31 0.83
N GLN A 79 -2.47 11.45 2.11
CA GLN A 79 -2.38 10.40 3.13
C GLN A 79 -3.42 9.26 2.99
N HIS A 80 -3.90 9.00 1.78
CA HIS A 80 -4.64 7.78 1.51
C HIS A 80 -3.65 6.63 1.34
N PRO A 81 -3.88 5.46 1.98
CA PRO A 81 -3.12 4.27 1.67
C PRO A 81 -3.20 3.98 0.16
N GLN A 82 -2.08 4.02 -0.53
CA GLN A 82 -1.99 3.52 -1.90
C GLN A 82 -1.72 2.01 -1.85
N ASP A 83 -2.33 1.25 -2.77
CA ASP A 83 -2.05 -0.18 -2.97
C ASP A 83 -0.53 -0.39 -3.01
N HIS A 84 0.15 0.26 -3.96
CA HIS A 84 1.60 0.22 -4.10
C HIS A 84 2.21 1.63 -3.98
N SER A 85 3.38 1.72 -3.34
CA SER A 85 4.08 2.98 -3.06
C SER A 85 5.59 2.76 -2.96
N MET A 86 6.37 3.78 -3.31
CA MET A 86 7.82 3.77 -3.05
C MET A 86 8.10 3.99 -1.55
N GLN A 87 9.07 3.25 -1.04
CA GLN A 87 9.56 3.29 0.33
C GLN A 87 11.08 3.49 0.33
N LYS A 88 11.63 4.00 1.42
CA LYS A 88 13.09 4.04 1.65
C LYS A 88 13.45 3.12 2.80
N ALA A 89 14.25 2.10 2.53
CA ALA A 89 14.73 1.17 3.55
C ALA A 89 16.22 1.40 3.86
N LEU A 90 16.66 1.08 5.08
CA LEU A 90 18.07 1.12 5.45
C LEU A 90 18.70 -0.27 5.25
N VAL A 91 19.64 -0.39 4.32
CA VAL A 91 20.38 -1.63 4.06
C VAL A 91 21.88 -1.33 4.10
N SER A 92 22.60 -1.99 5.02
CA SER A 92 24.06 -1.85 5.17
C SER A 92 24.56 -0.39 5.21
N GLY A 93 23.85 0.45 5.97
CA GLY A 93 24.15 1.87 6.13
C GLY A 93 23.67 2.80 5.00
N LYS A 94 23.04 2.27 3.94
CA LYS A 94 22.52 3.06 2.81
C LYS A 94 20.99 3.10 2.79
N MET A 95 20.42 4.28 2.60
CA MET A 95 18.98 4.45 2.38
C MET A 95 18.65 4.16 0.91
N VAL A 96 18.05 3.00 0.66
CA VAL A 96 17.76 2.47 -0.68
C VAL A 96 16.27 2.60 -1.04
N PRO A 97 15.93 2.87 -2.32
CA PRO A 97 14.56 2.89 -2.78
C PRO A 97 14.01 1.46 -2.94
N CYS A 98 12.77 1.26 -2.50
CA CYS A 98 12.04 -0.01 -2.59
C CYS A 98 10.58 0.23 -2.95
N ILE A 99 9.86 -0.80 -3.36
CA ILE A 99 8.40 -0.83 -3.55
C ILE A 99 7.81 -2.01 -2.77
N ASN A 100 6.59 -1.89 -2.25
CA ASN A 100 5.93 -3.00 -1.57
C ASN A 100 5.49 -4.10 -2.54
N ALA A 101 5.76 -5.36 -2.15
CA ALA A 101 5.47 -6.56 -2.93
C ALA A 101 3.97 -6.83 -3.07
N LYS A 102 3.19 -6.58 -2.00
CA LYS A 102 1.73 -6.77 -1.95
C LYS A 102 1.02 -5.45 -1.61
N PRO A 103 -0.21 -5.24 -2.11
CA PRO A 103 -1.01 -4.06 -1.76
C PRO A 103 -1.09 -3.81 -0.25
N TYR A 104 -0.85 -2.57 0.19
CA TYR A 104 -0.89 -2.13 1.60
C TYR A 104 0.11 -2.81 2.58
N VAL A 105 0.97 -3.74 2.13
CA VAL A 105 1.95 -4.44 2.98
C VAL A 105 3.32 -3.78 2.88
N TYR A 106 3.57 -2.77 3.72
CA TYR A 106 4.82 -1.98 3.67
C TYR A 106 6.07 -2.68 4.23
N SER A 107 5.92 -3.85 4.87
CA SER A 107 7.03 -4.66 5.40
C SER A 107 7.65 -5.62 4.37
N GLU A 108 6.89 -6.04 3.36
CA GLU A 108 7.39 -6.89 2.27
C GLU A 108 7.87 -6.01 1.12
N LEU A 109 9.19 -5.75 1.09
CA LEU A 109 9.79 -4.81 0.14
C LEU A 109 10.57 -5.51 -0.99
N LEU A 110 10.45 -4.93 -2.18
CA LEU A 110 11.21 -5.25 -3.39
C LEU A 110 12.13 -4.08 -3.75
N MET A 111 13.34 -4.37 -4.22
CA MET A 111 14.29 -3.42 -4.81
C MET A 111 14.46 -3.73 -6.30
N THR A 112 14.79 -2.75 -7.15
CA THR A 112 15.21 -3.06 -8.53
C THR A 112 16.63 -3.62 -8.55
N VAL A 113 16.96 -4.52 -9.48
CA VAL A 113 18.35 -4.99 -9.62
C VAL A 113 19.30 -3.85 -10.04
N ASN A 114 18.79 -2.82 -10.74
CA ASN A 114 19.56 -1.63 -11.06
C ASN A 114 19.97 -0.86 -9.79
N ASP A 115 19.04 -0.65 -8.85
CA ASP A 115 19.32 -0.01 -7.55
C ASP A 115 20.31 -0.85 -6.71
N LEU A 116 20.19 -2.18 -6.74
CA LEU A 116 21.14 -3.07 -6.06
C LEU A 116 22.58 -2.86 -6.57
N ILE A 117 22.75 -2.70 -7.88
CA ILE A 117 24.04 -2.42 -8.52
C ILE A 117 24.51 -1.02 -8.17
N GLU A 118 23.69 0.01 -8.40
CA GLU A 118 24.04 1.41 -8.15
C GLU A 118 24.49 1.64 -6.70
N TYR A 119 23.77 1.08 -5.73
CA TYR A 119 24.05 1.31 -4.31
C TYR A 119 25.15 0.42 -3.74
N PHE A 120 25.38 -0.79 -4.26
CA PHE A 120 26.30 -1.74 -3.62
C PHE A 120 27.38 -2.33 -4.53
N PHE A 121 27.15 -2.41 -5.83
CA PHE A 121 28.06 -3.06 -6.78
C PHE A 121 28.28 -2.22 -8.06
N PRO A 122 28.60 -0.91 -7.98
CA PRO A 122 28.54 0.00 -9.14
C PRO A 122 29.53 -0.33 -10.27
N GLN A 123 30.55 -1.15 -9.99
CA GLN A 123 31.51 -1.64 -10.97
C GLN A 123 31.12 -2.98 -11.62
N VAL A 124 30.02 -3.61 -11.19
CA VAL A 124 29.57 -4.93 -11.66
C VAL A 124 28.50 -4.76 -12.74
N PRO A 125 28.71 -5.27 -13.96
CA PRO A 125 27.68 -5.24 -15.01
C PRO A 125 26.41 -5.98 -14.59
N ILE A 126 25.25 -5.46 -14.99
CA ILE A 126 23.93 -6.03 -14.67
C ILE A 126 23.78 -7.51 -15.06
N SER A 127 24.38 -7.92 -16.18
CA SER A 127 24.42 -9.30 -16.62
C SER A 127 25.08 -10.21 -15.59
N LYS A 128 26.24 -9.80 -15.04
CA LYS A 128 26.97 -10.60 -14.04
C LYS A 128 26.29 -10.58 -12.68
N CYS A 129 25.74 -9.43 -12.26
CA CYS A 129 24.94 -9.35 -11.02
C CYS A 129 23.74 -10.31 -11.09
N ARG A 130 23.00 -10.30 -12.21
CA ARG A 130 21.86 -11.21 -12.45
C ARG A 130 22.29 -12.68 -12.48
N GLU A 131 23.41 -13.01 -13.14
CA GLU A 131 23.96 -14.36 -13.17
C GLU A 131 24.28 -14.88 -11.75
N VAL A 132 24.95 -14.08 -10.91
CA VAL A 132 25.25 -14.45 -9.52
C VAL A 132 23.97 -14.64 -8.70
N LEU A 133 23.01 -13.71 -8.80
CA LEU A 133 21.73 -13.82 -8.10
C LEU A 133 20.96 -15.10 -8.46
N GLN A 134 20.81 -15.39 -9.76
CA GLN A 134 19.96 -16.50 -10.21
C GLN A 134 20.66 -17.86 -10.23
N ASN A 135 21.93 -17.93 -10.64
CA ASN A 135 22.62 -19.20 -10.88
C ASN A 135 23.48 -19.65 -9.68
N VAL A 136 24.02 -18.71 -8.90
CA VAL A 136 24.88 -19.02 -7.74
C VAL A 136 24.08 -18.99 -6.44
N LEU A 137 23.37 -17.88 -6.19
CA LEU A 137 22.60 -17.67 -4.96
C LEU A 137 21.18 -18.24 -5.01
N GLN A 138 20.73 -18.69 -6.20
CA GLN A 138 19.39 -19.26 -6.45
C GLN A 138 18.22 -18.33 -6.03
N VAL A 139 18.45 -17.02 -6.06
CA VAL A 139 17.45 -15.99 -5.72
C VAL A 139 16.46 -15.83 -6.86
N SER A 140 15.17 -15.85 -6.51
CA SER A 140 14.08 -15.58 -7.44
C SER A 140 13.97 -14.07 -7.72
N LEU A 141 13.95 -13.72 -9.01
CA LEU A 141 13.67 -12.35 -9.46
C LEU A 141 12.20 -12.23 -9.88
N TYR A 142 11.59 -11.10 -9.55
CA TYR A 142 10.18 -10.80 -9.77
C TYR A 142 10.01 -9.79 -10.90
N SER A 143 8.89 -9.86 -11.61
CA SER A 143 8.42 -8.77 -12.47
C SER A 143 7.41 -7.93 -11.69
N GLY A 144 7.45 -6.60 -11.89
CA GLY A 144 6.38 -5.73 -11.39
C GLY A 144 5.05 -6.01 -12.08
N ASN A 145 3.94 -5.92 -11.33
CA ASN A 145 2.58 -5.85 -11.89
C ASN A 145 2.31 -4.45 -12.49
N LEU A 146 1.19 -4.25 -13.19
CA LEU A 146 0.88 -2.96 -13.85
C LEU A 146 0.85 -1.76 -12.89
N GLN A 147 0.32 -1.93 -11.66
CA GLN A 147 0.28 -0.86 -10.65
C GLN A 147 1.70 -0.55 -10.14
N GLN A 148 2.50 -1.58 -9.84
CA GLN A 148 3.90 -1.44 -9.45
C GLN A 148 4.74 -0.78 -10.55
N MET A 149 4.58 -1.20 -11.80
CA MET A 149 5.29 -0.61 -12.96
C MET A 149 4.90 0.85 -13.18
N THR A 150 3.65 1.24 -12.89
CA THR A 150 3.22 2.64 -12.91
C THR A 150 3.96 3.45 -11.84
N VAL A 151 3.95 2.99 -10.59
CA VAL A 151 4.68 3.63 -9.47
C VAL A 151 6.19 3.71 -9.73
N LEU A 152 6.78 2.65 -10.28
CA LEU A 152 8.21 2.58 -10.62
C LEU A 152 8.56 3.57 -11.75
N ARG A 153 7.76 3.65 -12.81
CA ARG A 153 7.92 4.64 -13.90
C ARG A 153 7.83 6.07 -13.36
N ASP A 154 6.82 6.36 -12.55
CA ASP A 154 6.57 7.69 -12.00
C ASP A 154 7.68 8.12 -11.01
N ASN A 155 8.48 7.16 -10.52
CA ASN A 155 9.69 7.37 -9.72
C ASN A 155 11.00 7.18 -10.53
N ASN A 156 10.92 7.26 -11.87
CA ASN A 156 12.04 7.18 -12.81
C ASN A 156 12.87 5.87 -12.74
N LYS A 157 12.27 4.75 -12.31
CA LYS A 157 12.92 3.42 -12.27
C LYS A 157 12.83 2.66 -13.59
N CYS A 158 11.87 3.00 -14.44
CA CYS A 158 11.77 2.57 -15.84
C CYS A 158 11.20 3.72 -16.68
N LYS A 159 11.40 3.66 -18.00
CA LYS A 159 10.87 4.62 -18.98
C LYS A 159 9.48 4.22 -19.48
N THR A 160 9.19 2.91 -19.54
CA THR A 160 7.92 2.39 -20.06
C THR A 160 7.35 1.30 -19.16
N LEU A 161 6.03 1.10 -19.21
CA LEU A 161 5.34 0.09 -18.40
C LEU A 161 5.65 -1.36 -18.84
N ASN A 162 6.15 -1.54 -20.07
CA ASN A 162 6.51 -2.83 -20.66
C ASN A 162 8.01 -3.14 -20.54
N GLU A 163 8.77 -2.29 -19.83
CA GLU A 163 10.21 -2.48 -19.63
C GLU A 163 10.48 -3.66 -18.70
N VAL A 164 11.41 -4.54 -19.08
CA VAL A 164 11.81 -5.69 -18.25
C VAL A 164 12.69 -5.20 -17.10
N LEU A 165 12.05 -4.77 -16.02
CA LEU A 165 12.68 -4.28 -14.79
C LEU A 165 12.65 -5.38 -13.71
N PRO A 166 13.72 -6.20 -13.58
CA PRO A 166 13.76 -7.25 -12.57
C PRO A 166 13.84 -6.67 -11.15
N LEU A 167 13.03 -7.26 -10.26
CA LEU A 167 12.93 -6.92 -8.85
C LEU A 167 13.46 -8.07 -7.96
N ILE A 168 14.02 -7.74 -6.81
CA ILE A 168 14.55 -8.70 -5.81
C ILE A 168 13.95 -8.39 -4.44
N GLN A 169 13.66 -9.41 -3.61
CA GLN A 169 13.16 -9.14 -2.26
C GLN A 169 14.28 -8.54 -1.39
N LEU A 170 13.93 -7.52 -0.61
CA LEU A 170 14.88 -6.84 0.27
C LEU A 170 15.47 -7.78 1.33
N LYS A 171 14.69 -8.78 1.77
CA LYS A 171 15.15 -9.83 2.69
C LYS A 171 16.32 -10.63 2.10
N ASP A 172 16.28 -10.90 0.79
CA ASP A 172 17.28 -11.72 0.09
C ASP A 172 18.55 -10.88 -0.10
N VAL A 173 18.39 -9.59 -0.44
CA VAL A 173 19.50 -8.63 -0.46
C VAL A 173 20.22 -8.58 0.89
N VAL A 174 19.49 -8.48 2.00
CA VAL A 174 20.08 -8.45 3.36
C VAL A 174 20.75 -9.78 3.72
N THR A 175 20.12 -10.91 3.38
CA THR A 175 20.62 -12.25 3.69
C THR A 175 21.90 -12.60 2.91
N TYR A 176 21.93 -12.30 1.61
CA TYR A 176 23.03 -12.65 0.71
C TYR A 176 24.09 -11.56 0.57
N MET A 177 23.86 -10.36 1.11
CA MET A 177 24.82 -9.24 1.10
C MET A 177 26.26 -9.62 1.48
N PRO A 178 26.51 -10.44 2.52
CA PRO A 178 27.88 -10.86 2.88
C PRO A 178 28.58 -11.70 1.83
N GLN A 179 27.84 -12.40 0.97
CA GLN A 179 28.33 -13.34 -0.05
C GLN A 179 28.49 -12.68 -1.44
N MET A 180 27.97 -11.45 -1.60
CA MET A 180 28.05 -10.67 -2.84
C MET A 180 29.22 -9.69 -2.90
N ARG A 181 29.98 -9.53 -1.79
CA ARG A 181 31.10 -8.59 -1.68
C ARG A 181 32.43 -9.16 -2.15
#